data_AF-A0A3N7IGV6-F1
#
_entry.id   AF-A0A3N7IGV6-F1
#
_cell.length_a   1.000
_cell.length_b   1.000
_cell.length_c   1.000
_cell.angle_alpha   90.00
_cell.angle_beta   90.00
_cell.angle_gamma   90.00
#
_symmetry.space_group_name_H-M   'P 1'
#
loop_
_entity.id
_entity.type
_entity.pdbx_description
1 polymer ?
#
loop_
_entity_poly.entity_id
_entity_poly.type
_entity_poly.pdbx_seq_one_letter_code
_entity_poly.pdbx_strand_id
1 'polypeptide(L)'
;NPGNRETVTATLNIHGDFSLTPKWKVQFNSGYDFRQKEVSMTRFSIYRDLHCWDMSFGWVPFGRFQSYNVTIRAKASILQDLKLTKRNDNFGGF
;
A
#
# COMPACT_ATOMS: atom_id res chain seq x y z
N ASN A 1 -28.92 -42.03 17.52
CA ASN A 1 -28.27 -40.72 17.75
C ASN A 1 -27.27 -40.49 16.62
N PRO A 2 -27.60 -39.76 15.54
CA PRO A 2 -26.70 -39.64 14.41
C PRO A 2 -25.56 -38.67 14.78
N GLY A 3 -24.33 -39.12 14.54
CA GLY A 3 -23.10 -38.48 14.99
C GLY A 3 -22.95 -37.04 14.49
N ASN A 4 -22.65 -36.16 15.45
CA ASN A 4 -22.25 -34.78 15.22
C ASN A 4 -20.99 -34.78 14.33
N ARG A 5 -21.15 -34.45 13.04
CA ARG A 5 -20.00 -34.24 12.14
C ARG A 5 -19.40 -32.87 12.49
N GLU A 6 -18.52 -32.87 13.47
CA GLU A 6 -17.79 -31.66 13.85
C GLU A 6 -16.95 -31.19 12.68
N THR A 7 -17.39 -30.09 12.10
CA THR A 7 -16.80 -29.52 10.91
C THR A 7 -15.67 -28.58 11.32
N VAL A 8 -14.51 -29.16 11.65
CA VAL A 8 -13.34 -28.42 12.14
C VAL A 8 -12.75 -27.58 11.00
N THR A 9 -13.07 -26.28 10.99
CA THR A 9 -12.54 -25.31 10.01
C THR A 9 -11.29 -24.67 10.56
N ALA A 10 -10.18 -24.88 9.85
CA ALA A 10 -8.86 -24.38 10.21
C ALA A 10 -8.39 -23.42 9.13
N THR A 11 -8.42 -22.13 9.44
CA THR A 11 -7.95 -21.06 8.56
C THR A 11 -6.71 -20.43 9.18
N LEU A 12 -5.59 -20.41 8.44
CA LEU A 12 -4.39 -19.69 8.81
C LEU A 12 -4.40 -18.33 8.14
N ASN A 13 -4.32 -17.27 8.94
CA ASN A 13 -4.11 -15.92 8.42
C ASN A 13 -2.71 -15.48 8.78
N ILE A 14 -1.91 -15.16 7.76
CA ILE A 14 -0.55 -14.66 7.89
C ILE A 14 -0.58 -13.16 7.58
N HIS A 15 -0.14 -12.37 8.54
CA HIS A 15 0.03 -10.93 8.38
C HIS A 15 1.50 -10.60 8.67
N GLY A 16 2.17 -9.96 7.73
CA GLY A 16 3.49 -9.40 7.93
C GLY A 16 3.47 -7.91 7.69
N ASP A 17 4.00 -7.16 8.65
CA ASP A 17 4.27 -5.74 8.54
C ASP A 17 5.76 -5.53 8.80
N PHE A 18 6.49 -5.08 7.78
CA PHE A 18 7.92 -4.86 7.87
C PHE A 18 8.29 -3.50 7.27
N SER A 19 9.06 -2.74 8.03
CA SER A 19 9.61 -1.46 7.57
C SER A 19 11.08 -1.64 7.18
N LEU A 20 11.36 -1.70 5.88
CA LEU A 20 12.72 -1.91 5.35
C LEU A 20 13.62 -0.70 5.66
N THR A 21 13.05 0.50 5.60
CA THR A 21 13.70 1.76 6.01
C THR A 21 12.61 2.70 6.56
N PRO A 22 12.95 3.85 7.19
CA PRO A 22 11.94 4.80 7.70
C PRO A 22 10.96 5.31 6.63
N LYS A 23 11.35 5.26 5.36
CA LYS A 23 10.56 5.72 4.22
C LYS A 23 9.94 4.59 3.40
N TRP A 24 10.17 3.32 3.77
CA TRP A 24 9.68 2.16 3.05
C TRP A 24 8.99 1.19 4.01
N LYS A 25 7.70 0.96 3.77
CA LYS A 25 6.90 0.02 4.54
C LYS A 25 6.26 -1.00 3.61
N VAL A 26 6.47 -2.28 3.90
CA VAL A 26 5.92 -3.39 3.15
C VAL A 26 5.03 -4.19 4.08
N GLN A 27 3.80 -4.39 3.65
CA GLN A 27 2.80 -5.17 4.33
C GLN A 27 2.33 -6.27 3.39
N PHE A 28 2.21 -7.48 3.91
CA PHE A 28 1.58 -8.57 3.19
C PHE A 28 0.56 -9.26 4.09
N ASN A 29 -0.53 -9.68 3.49
CA ASN A 29 -1.57 -10.44 4.15
C ASN A 29 -1.92 -11.62 3.26
N SER A 30 -1.97 -12.82 3.82
CA SER A 30 -2.35 -14.04 3.12
C SER A 30 -3.21 -14.89 4.02
N GLY A 31 -4.29 -15.44 3.50
CA GLY A 31 -5.08 -16.46 4.19
C GLY A 31 -4.91 -17.82 3.53
N TYR A 32 -4.93 -18.90 4.30
CA TYR A 32 -4.93 -20.27 3.81
C TYR A 32 -5.95 -21.10 4.56
N ASP A 33 -6.92 -21.69 3.86
CA ASP A 33 -7.89 -22.60 4.45
C ASP A 33 -7.41 -24.05 4.30
N PHE A 34 -7.07 -24.70 5.41
CA PHE A 34 -6.56 -26.08 5.40
C PHE A 34 -7.64 -27.12 5.06
N ARG A 35 -8.94 -26.82 5.22
CA ARG A 35 -10.02 -27.75 4.86
C ARG A 35 -10.22 -27.80 3.36
N GLN A 36 -10.33 -26.63 2.72
CA GLN A 36 -10.52 -26.54 1.28
C GLN A 36 -9.19 -26.65 0.52
N LYS A 37 -8.06 -26.60 1.24
CA LYS A 37 -6.70 -26.52 0.69
C LYS A 37 -6.53 -25.34 -0.27
N GLU A 38 -7.34 -24.30 -0.10
CA GLU A 38 -7.35 -23.13 -0.95
C GLU A 38 -6.62 -21.97 -0.27
N VAL A 39 -5.75 -21.34 -1.05
CA VAL A 39 -5.15 -20.06 -0.69
C VAL A 39 -6.24 -18.99 -0.81
N SER A 40 -6.61 -18.39 0.31
CA SER A 40 -7.49 -17.24 0.37
C SER A 40 -6.81 -15.98 -0.17
N MET A 41 -7.52 -14.86 -0.13
CA MET A 41 -7.06 -13.57 -0.65
C MET A 41 -5.66 -13.22 -0.11
N THR A 42 -4.70 -13.10 -1.02
CA THR A 42 -3.34 -12.64 -0.70
C THR A 42 -3.19 -11.22 -1.20
N ARG A 43 -2.83 -10.29 -0.31
CA ARG A 43 -2.67 -8.87 -0.59
C ARG A 43 -1.28 -8.39 -0.20
N PHE A 44 -0.59 -7.80 -1.14
CA PHE A 44 0.66 -7.07 -0.95
C PHE A 44 0.36 -5.57 -0.88
N SER A 45 1.08 -4.84 -0.04
CA SER A 45 0.97 -3.40 0.11
C SER A 45 2.33 -2.80 0.38
N ILE A 46 2.77 -1.92 -0.51
CA ILE A 46 4.08 -1.26 -0.44
C ILE A 46 3.82 0.24 -0.34
N TYR A 47 4.42 0.86 0.65
CA TYR A 47 4.35 2.30 0.88
C TYR A 47 5.76 2.88 0.81
N ARG A 48 5.91 3.97 0.08
CA ARG A 48 7.16 4.72 -0.05
C ARG A 48 6.93 6.21 0.12
N ASP A 49 7.70 6.82 1.00
CA ASP A 49 7.79 8.28 1.16
C ASP A 49 9.01 8.82 0.40
N LEU A 50 8.81 9.76 -0.52
CA LEU A 50 9.87 10.44 -1.29
C LEU A 50 10.02 11.90 -0.90
N HIS A 51 9.65 12.28 0.33
CA HIS A 51 9.70 13.65 0.88
C HIS A 51 8.63 14.60 0.33
N CYS A 52 8.50 14.71 -0.99
CA CYS A 52 7.46 15.52 -1.64
C CYS A 52 6.36 14.67 -2.28
N TRP A 53 6.49 13.34 -2.26
CA TRP A 53 5.55 12.43 -2.89
C TRP A 53 5.33 11.22 -1.99
N ASP A 54 4.07 10.82 -1.83
CA ASP A 54 3.70 9.54 -1.22
C ASP A 54 3.27 8.57 -2.31
N MET A 55 3.86 7.38 -2.31
CA MET A 55 3.45 6.30 -3.17
C MET A 55 2.90 5.15 -2.33
N SER A 56 1.73 4.63 -2.71
CA SER A 56 1.19 3.37 -2.18
C SER A 56 0.80 2.45 -3.32
N PHE A 57 1.28 1.22 -3.26
CA PHE A 57 0.99 0.16 -4.21
C PHE A 57 0.30 -0.97 -3.47
N GLY A 58 -0.90 -1.35 -3.88
CA GLY A 58 -1.60 -2.54 -3.40
C GLY A 58 -1.78 -3.54 -4.54
N TRP A 59 -1.56 -4.81 -4.26
CA TRP A 59 -1.62 -5.87 -5.27
C TRP A 59 -2.18 -7.16 -4.71
N VAL A 60 -3.16 -7.73 -5.41
CA VAL A 60 -3.78 -9.01 -5.12
C VAL A 60 -3.47 -9.94 -6.30
N PRO A 61 -2.40 -10.75 -6.21
CA PRO A 61 -1.95 -11.58 -7.34
C PRO A 61 -2.84 -12.78 -7.64
N PHE A 62 -3.48 -13.34 -6.63
CA PHE A 62 -4.19 -14.61 -6.72
C PHE A 62 -5.54 -14.53 -6.02
N GLY A 63 -6.48 -15.36 -6.48
CA GLY A 63 -7.86 -15.40 -5.99
C GLY A 63 -8.88 -14.96 -7.04
N ARG A 64 -10.16 -14.97 -6.66
CA ARG A 64 -11.28 -14.65 -7.56
C ARG A 64 -11.29 -13.18 -8.03
N PHE A 65 -10.67 -12.30 -7.25
CA PHE A 65 -10.60 -10.86 -7.50
C PHE A 65 -9.15 -10.39 -7.54
N GLN A 66 -8.48 -10.66 -8.66
CA GLN A 66 -7.15 -10.11 -8.92
C GLN A 66 -7.27 -8.62 -9.21
N SER A 67 -6.47 -7.81 -8.52
CA SER A 67 -6.46 -6.37 -8.73
C SER A 67 -5.13 -5.77 -8.33
N TYR A 68 -4.78 -4.65 -8.93
CA TYR A 68 -3.67 -3.83 -8.50
C TYR A 68 -4.14 -2.37 -8.44
N ASN A 69 -3.66 -1.65 -7.44
CA ASN A 69 -3.92 -0.24 -7.29
C ASN A 69 -2.60 0.48 -7.01
N VAL A 70 -2.32 1.52 -7.79
CA VAL A 70 -1.17 2.38 -7.60
C VAL A 70 -1.69 3.78 -7.32
N THR A 71 -1.28 4.36 -6.21
CA THR A 71 -1.68 5.72 -5.82
C THR A 71 -0.43 6.53 -5.54
N ILE A 72 -0.31 7.64 -6.24
CA ILE A 72 0.78 8.59 -6.10
C ILE A 72 0.17 9.92 -5.71
N ARG A 73 0.63 10.51 -4.61
CA ARG A 73 0.15 11.79 -4.09
C ARG A 73 1.31 12.74 -3.95
N ALA A 74 1.26 13.88 -4.63
CA ALA A 74 2.21 14.97 -4.38
C ALA A 74 1.82 15.68 -3.08
N LYS A 75 2.78 15.81 -2.16
CA LYS A 75 2.65 16.61 -0.94
C LYS A 75 2.72 18.09 -1.32
N ALA A 76 1.93 18.92 -0.64
CA ALA A 76 1.80 20.35 -0.93
C ALA A 76 3.12 21.16 -0.80
N SER A 77 4.18 20.58 -0.25
CA SER A 77 5.52 21.18 -0.14
C SER A 77 6.13 21.58 -1.50
N ILE A 78 5.75 20.94 -2.61
CA ILE A 78 6.18 21.34 -3.97
C ILE A 78 5.61 22.70 -4.40
N LEU A 79 4.44 23.10 -3.90
CA LEU A 79 3.78 24.35 -4.28
C LEU A 79 4.44 25.57 -3.62
N GLN A 80 5.22 25.40 -2.54
CA GLN A 80 5.94 26.51 -1.92
C GLN A 80 7.31 26.76 -2.56
N ASP A 81 8.01 25.72 -2.99
CA ASP A 81 9.33 25.86 -3.65
C ASP A 81 9.20 26.47 -5.05
N LEU A 82 8.05 26.24 -5.73
CA LEU A 82 7.74 26.89 -7.00
C LEU A 82 7.15 28.30 -6.84
N LYS A 83 7.23 28.94 -5.66
CA LYS A 83 7.09 30.40 -5.56
C LYS A 83 8.42 31.06 -5.89
N LEU A 84 8.92 30.75 -7.09
CA LEU A 84 10.04 31.45 -7.71
C LEU A 84 9.54 32.86 -8.00
N THR A 85 9.73 33.74 -7.03
CA THR A 85 9.25 35.12 -7.06
C THR A 85 10.17 35.87 -8.01
N LYS A 86 9.93 35.76 -9.31
CA LYS A 86 10.63 36.57 -10.32
C LYS A 86 10.07 38.00 -10.25
N ARG A 87 10.52 38.77 -9.25
CA ARG A 87 10.45 40.23 -9.32
C ARG A 87 11.55 40.68 -10.27
N ASN A 88 11.16 41.05 -11.48
CA ASN A 88 11.98 41.89 -12.32
C ASN A 88 11.76 43.34 -11.87
N ASP A 89 12.38 43.75 -10.77
CA ASP A 89 12.39 45.14 -10.34
C ASP A 89 13.38 45.91 -11.23
N ASN A 90 12.99 46.21 -12.48
CA ASN A 90 13.67 47.21 -13.29
C ASN A 90 13.19 48.61 -12.85
N PHE A 91 13.71 49.05 -11.71
CA PHE A 91 13.65 50.44 -11.27
C PHE A 91 15.01 51.10 -11.57
N GLY A 92 15.27 51.35 -12.85
CA GLY A 92 16.19 52.41 -13.28
C GLY A 92 15.30 53.53 -13.82
N GLY A 93 15.22 54.73 -13.24
CA GLY A 93 16.31 55.50 -12.67
C GLY A 93 16.80 56.45 -13.76
N PHE A 94 16.18 57.64 -13.77
CA PHE A 94 16.50 58.84 -14.55
C PHE A 94 15.99 58.91 -16.00
#